data_AF-K1SK65-F1
#
_entry.id   AF-K1SK65-F1
#
_cell.length_a   1.000
_cell.length_b   1.000
_cell.length_c   1.000
_cell.angle_alpha   90.00
_cell.angle_beta   90.00
_cell.angle_gamma   90.00
#
_symmetry.space_group_name_H-M   'P 1'
#
loop_
_entity.id
_entity.type
_entity.pdbx_description
1 polymer ?
#
loop_
_entity_poly.entity_id
_entity_poly.type
_entity_poly.pdbx_seq_one_letter_code
_entity_poly.pdbx_strand_id
1 'polypeptide(L)'
;PAVLICTSIGIQLVLKGVFRPLHRLLDWLHCIQPGKEVPPLDNPTKIREFRQLSDAALDMGNRSYKAYEEQKQFIENASHELQTPLAIVRGKVELLAESEGMTEQQMEQLDEIYATLGRAVKLNKSLLLLSRIENGQYTEMEDVSVDEILDELLPDLMDIYEHKQVRLIRKREEQPFIIRCNHSLAQILVSNLV
;
A
#
# COMPACT_ATOMS: atom_id res chain seq x y z
N PRO A 1 49.03 -21.00 34.05
CA PRO A 1 47.73 -20.28 34.15
C PRO A 1 47.70 -18.91 33.44
N ALA A 2 48.62 -17.96 33.75
CA ALA A 2 48.61 -16.62 33.17
C ALA A 2 48.77 -16.58 31.64
N VAL A 3 49.67 -17.40 31.07
CA VAL A 3 49.89 -17.47 29.61
C VAL A 3 48.63 -17.96 28.87
N LEU A 4 47.92 -18.94 29.42
CA LEU A 4 46.67 -19.47 28.84
C LEU A 4 45.54 -18.44 28.88
N ILE A 5 45.50 -17.61 29.92
CA ILE A 5 44.52 -16.52 30.04
C ILE A 5 44.83 -15.43 29.01
N CYS A 6 46.10 -15.03 28.87
CA CYS A 6 46.50 -14.04 27.87
C CYS A 6 46.25 -14.49 26.42
N THR A 7 46.52 -15.76 26.09
CA THR A 7 46.24 -16.30 24.75
C THR A 7 44.73 -16.39 24.49
N SER A 8 43.93 -16.78 25.48
CA SER A 8 42.47 -16.80 25.39
C SER A 8 41.89 -15.41 25.12
N ILE A 9 42.35 -14.39 25.86
CA ILE A 9 41.92 -12.99 25.68
C ILE A 9 42.33 -12.47 24.28
N GLY A 10 43.55 -12.77 23.84
CA GLY A 10 44.04 -12.40 22.51
C GLY A 10 43.19 -12.98 21.38
N ILE A 11 42.84 -14.28 21.48
CA ILE A 11 41.98 -14.95 20.51
C ILE A 11 40.58 -14.31 20.49
N GLN A 12 39.98 -14.04 21.65
CA GLN A 12 38.67 -13.38 21.71
C GLN A 12 38.66 -11.98 21.09
N LEU A 13 39.72 -11.19 21.29
CA LEU A 13 39.85 -9.86 20.69
C LEU A 13 39.98 -9.93 19.17
N VAL A 14 40.80 -10.85 18.65
CA VAL A 14 40.96 -11.07 17.21
C VAL A 14 39.66 -11.54 16.58
N LEU A 15 38.98 -12.52 17.18
CA LEU A 15 37.70 -13.02 16.68
C LEU A 15 36.64 -11.91 16.63
N LYS A 16 36.51 -11.09 17.68
CA LYS A 16 35.57 -9.95 17.68
C LYS A 16 35.87 -8.95 16.56
N GLY A 17 37.14 -8.67 16.29
CA GLY A 17 37.55 -7.78 15.20
C GLY A 17 37.25 -8.37 13.82
N VAL A 18 37.55 -9.66 13.63
CA VAL A 18 37.32 -10.40 12.38
C VAL A 18 35.84 -10.48 12.04
N PHE A 19 34.96 -10.76 13.01
CA PHE A 19 33.52 -10.90 12.77
C PHE A 19 32.73 -9.57 12.76
N ARG A 20 33.36 -8.44 13.09
CA ARG A 20 32.69 -7.13 13.09
C ARG A 20 32.05 -6.75 11.75
N PRO A 21 32.70 -6.97 10.58
CA PRO A 21 32.08 -6.69 9.29
C PRO A 21 30.85 -7.55 8.99
N LEU A 22 30.83 -8.79 9.49
CA LEU A 22 29.66 -9.67 9.32
C LEU A 22 28.45 -9.15 10.11
N HIS A 23 28.65 -8.73 11.37
CA HIS A 23 27.58 -8.17 12.18
C HIS A 23 27.03 -6.87 11.57
N ARG A 24 27.92 -5.99 11.07
CA ARG A 24 27.50 -4.78 10.34
C ARG A 24 26.66 -5.09 9.10
N LEU A 25 27.03 -6.12 8.35
CA LEU A 25 26.26 -6.54 7.19
C LEU A 25 24.86 -7.04 7.60
N LEU A 26 24.76 -7.81 8.69
CA LEU A 26 23.49 -8.29 9.22
C LEU A 26 22.61 -7.13 9.72
N ASP A 27 23.19 -6.19 10.45
CA ASP A 27 22.49 -4.99 10.91
C ASP A 27 21.97 -4.17 9.72
N TRP A 28 22.79 -4.00 8.68
CA TRP A 28 22.39 -3.32 7.45
C TRP A 28 21.28 -4.07 6.71
N LEU A 29 21.33 -5.41 6.66
CA LEU A 29 20.30 -6.23 6.03
C LEU A 29 18.94 -6.06 6.73
N HIS A 30 18.92 -5.92 8.07
CA HIS A 30 17.70 -5.62 8.82
C HIS A 30 17.10 -4.24 8.51
N CYS A 31 17.90 -3.30 7.99
CA CYS A 31 17.41 -1.98 7.58
C CYS A 31 16.78 -1.99 6.18
N ILE A 32 17.00 -3.02 5.36
CA ILE A 32 16.40 -3.11 4.03
C ILE A 32 14.89 -3.37 4.18
N GLN A 33 14.10 -2.52 3.57
CA GLN A 33 12.65 -2.67 3.50
C GLN A 33 12.23 -2.89 2.05
N PRO A 34 11.27 -3.81 1.77
CA PRO A 34 10.68 -3.94 0.45
C PRO A 34 10.12 -2.60 -0.04
N GLY A 35 10.44 -2.24 -1.29
CA GLY A 35 9.94 -1.00 -1.90
C GLY A 35 10.55 0.31 -1.43
N LYS A 36 11.61 0.26 -0.62
CA LYS A 36 12.43 1.43 -0.31
C LYS A 36 13.80 1.32 -0.99
N GLU A 37 14.36 2.46 -1.35
CA GLU A 37 15.73 2.52 -1.88
C GLU A 37 16.70 1.84 -0.91
N VAL A 38 17.62 1.08 -1.49
CA VAL A 38 18.62 0.33 -0.73
C VAL A 38 19.59 1.32 -0.10
N PRO A 39 19.73 1.33 1.25
CA PRO A 39 20.63 2.27 1.90
C PRO A 39 22.09 1.95 1.56
N PRO A 40 22.98 2.95 1.53
CA PRO A 40 24.40 2.72 1.27
C PRO A 40 25.00 1.78 2.32
N LEU A 41 25.80 0.81 1.87
CA LEU A 41 26.49 -0.15 2.73
C LEU A 41 27.91 0.34 3.06
N ASP A 42 28.13 0.83 4.29
CA ASP A 42 29.46 1.15 4.79
C ASP A 42 30.03 -0.02 5.63
N ASN A 43 30.71 -0.95 4.95
CA ASN A 43 31.26 -2.15 5.57
C ASN A 43 32.73 -2.44 5.19
N PRO A 44 33.69 -1.59 5.61
CA PRO A 44 35.09 -1.76 5.22
C PRO A 44 35.68 -3.04 5.82
N THR A 45 36.21 -3.90 4.96
CA THR A 45 36.87 -5.14 5.35
C THR A 45 38.05 -5.49 4.45
N LYS A 46 39.11 -6.02 5.08
CA LYS A 46 40.28 -6.59 4.39
C LYS A 46 40.09 -8.05 4.03
N ILE A 47 39.08 -8.70 4.60
CA ILE A 47 38.76 -10.11 4.37
C ILE A 47 37.96 -10.20 3.08
N ARG A 48 38.52 -10.92 2.10
CA ARG A 48 37.96 -11.02 0.75
C ARG A 48 36.55 -11.62 0.78
N GLU A 49 36.34 -12.65 1.58
CA GLU A 49 35.08 -13.39 1.70
C GLU A 49 33.95 -12.48 2.22
N PHE A 50 34.24 -11.61 3.20
CA PHE A 50 33.26 -10.64 3.70
C PHE A 50 32.97 -9.52 2.72
N ARG A 51 33.96 -9.12 1.90
CA ARG A 51 33.74 -8.17 0.81
C ARG A 51 32.81 -8.78 -0.24
N GLN A 52 33.10 -9.99 -0.70
CA GLN A 52 32.25 -10.72 -1.66
C GLN A 52 30.81 -10.88 -1.16
N LEU A 53 30.63 -11.19 0.13
CA LEU A 53 29.30 -11.29 0.73
C LEU A 53 28.59 -9.92 0.78
N SER A 54 29.32 -8.85 1.10
CA SER A 54 28.78 -7.49 1.11
C SER A 54 28.34 -7.05 -0.30
N ASP A 55 29.16 -7.32 -1.31
CA ASP A 55 28.86 -7.01 -2.71
C ASP A 55 27.63 -7.80 -3.21
N ALA A 56 27.56 -9.10 -2.89
CA ALA A 56 26.42 -9.95 -3.25
C ALA A 56 25.12 -9.53 -2.55
N ALA A 57 25.18 -9.15 -1.28
CA ALA A 57 24.03 -8.65 -0.54
C ALA A 57 23.53 -7.30 -1.09
N LEU A 58 24.46 -6.40 -1.45
CA LEU A 58 24.14 -5.13 -2.08
C LEU A 58 23.50 -5.32 -3.46
N ASP A 59 24.07 -6.19 -4.30
CA ASP A 59 23.48 -6.55 -5.60
C ASP A 59 22.07 -7.13 -5.44
N MET A 60 21.88 -8.06 -4.50
CA MET A 60 20.57 -8.65 -4.23
C MET A 60 19.56 -7.61 -3.76
N GLY A 61 19.95 -6.70 -2.86
CA GLY A 61 19.11 -5.60 -2.41
C GLY A 61 18.67 -4.73 -3.59
N ASN A 62 19.61 -4.31 -4.44
CA ASN A 62 19.33 -3.45 -5.59
C ASN A 62 18.42 -4.14 -6.62
N ARG A 63 18.64 -5.43 -6.88
CA ARG A 63 17.78 -6.22 -7.76
C ARG A 63 16.38 -6.39 -7.19
N SER A 64 16.26 -6.60 -5.88
CA SER A 64 14.97 -6.67 -5.20
C SER A 64 14.22 -5.34 -5.28
N TYR A 65 14.91 -4.22 -5.08
CA TYR A 65 14.31 -2.88 -5.22
C TYR A 65 13.84 -2.62 -6.65
N LYS A 66 14.68 -2.91 -7.65
CA LYS A 66 14.31 -2.77 -9.06
C LYS A 66 13.11 -3.63 -9.45
N ALA A 67 13.07 -4.88 -9.01
CA ALA A 67 11.94 -5.77 -9.27
C ALA A 67 10.63 -5.25 -8.63
N TYR A 68 10.73 -4.67 -7.43
CA TYR A 68 9.58 -4.03 -6.78
C TYR A 68 9.08 -2.81 -7.58
N GLU A 69 9.97 -1.94 -8.04
CA GLU A 69 9.60 -0.77 -8.86
C GLU A 69 8.96 -1.18 -10.20
N GLU A 70 9.49 -2.21 -10.87
CA GLU A 70 8.89 -2.76 -12.09
C GLU A 70 7.48 -3.33 -11.82
N GLN A 71 7.31 -4.06 -10.72
CA GLN A 71 6.00 -4.59 -10.31
C GLN A 71 5.00 -3.47 -10.02
N LYS A 72 5.44 -2.43 -9.31
CA LYS A 72 4.64 -1.26 -8.98
C LYS A 72 4.15 -0.54 -10.25
N GLN A 73 5.06 -0.30 -11.20
CA GLN A 73 4.73 0.32 -12.48
C GLN A 73 3.79 -0.57 -13.31
N PHE A 74 3.97 -1.89 -13.27
CA PHE A 74 3.06 -2.83 -13.94
C PHE A 74 1.64 -2.74 -13.37
N ILE A 75 1.48 -2.71 -12.05
CA ILE A 75 0.18 -2.59 -11.39
C ILE A 75 -0.48 -1.24 -11.74
N GLU A 76 0.28 -0.15 -11.74
CA GLU A 76 -0.21 1.18 -12.13
C GLU A 76 -0.75 1.16 -13.56
N ASN A 77 0.05 0.71 -14.51
CA ASN A 77 -0.31 0.65 -15.93
C ASN A 77 -1.52 -0.25 -16.16
N ALA A 78 -1.52 -1.46 -15.60
CA ALA A 78 -2.63 -2.40 -15.73
C ALA A 78 -3.93 -1.79 -15.18
N SER A 79 -3.86 -1.15 -14.01
CA SER A 79 -5.06 -0.57 -13.40
C SER A 79 -5.60 0.61 -14.21
N HIS A 80 -4.73 1.41 -14.84
CA HIS A 80 -5.14 2.46 -15.76
C HIS A 80 -5.75 1.91 -17.05
N GLU A 81 -5.10 0.94 -17.68
CA GLU A 81 -5.57 0.32 -18.92
C GLU A 81 -6.90 -0.40 -18.73
N LEU A 82 -7.19 -0.93 -17.54
CA LEU A 82 -8.46 -1.57 -17.21
C LEU A 82 -9.64 -0.60 -17.03
N GLN A 83 -9.41 0.70 -16.76
CA GLN A 83 -10.50 1.66 -16.55
C GLN A 83 -11.40 1.77 -17.78
N THR A 84 -10.79 1.93 -18.95
CA THR A 84 -11.49 2.11 -20.24
C THR A 84 -12.35 0.91 -20.62
N PRO A 85 -11.84 -0.34 -20.69
CA PRO A 85 -12.66 -1.49 -21.04
C PRO A 85 -13.75 -1.75 -19.99
N LEU A 86 -13.51 -1.55 -18.69
CA LEU A 86 -14.54 -1.67 -17.67
C LEU A 86 -15.65 -0.63 -17.83
N ALA A 87 -15.30 0.63 -18.17
CA ALA A 87 -16.28 1.68 -18.45
C ALA A 87 -17.11 1.35 -19.70
N ILE A 88 -16.48 0.82 -20.75
CA ILE A 88 -17.17 0.40 -21.98
C ILE A 88 -18.16 -0.73 -21.71
N VAL A 89 -17.73 -1.78 -20.98
CA VAL A 89 -18.62 -2.89 -20.63
C VAL A 89 -19.77 -2.39 -19.77
N ARG A 90 -19.51 -1.47 -18.83
CA ARG A 90 -20.56 -0.92 -17.96
C ARG A 90 -21.61 -0.16 -18.76
N GLY A 91 -21.18 0.73 -19.66
CA GLY A 91 -22.12 1.43 -20.53
C GLY A 91 -22.93 0.49 -21.43
N LYS A 92 -22.33 -0.60 -21.91
CA LYS A 92 -23.07 -1.63 -22.68
C LYS A 92 -24.11 -2.35 -21.85
N VAL A 93 -23.79 -2.70 -20.60
CA VAL A 93 -24.74 -3.33 -19.67
C VAL A 93 -25.86 -2.36 -19.30
N GLU A 94 -25.56 -1.07 -19.09
CA GLU A 94 -26.56 -0.02 -18.85
C GLU A 94 -27.53 0.10 -20.04
N LEU A 95 -27.02 0.13 -21.28
CA LEU A 95 -27.87 0.14 -22.48
C LEU A 95 -28.72 -1.13 -22.64
N LEU A 96 -28.20 -2.29 -22.24
CA LEU A 96 -28.97 -3.54 -22.24
C LEU A 96 -30.09 -3.51 -21.19
N ALA A 97 -29.86 -2.86 -20.05
CA ALA A 97 -30.87 -2.73 -18.99
C ALA A 97 -32.04 -1.85 -19.42
N GLU A 98 -31.80 -0.91 -20.34
CA GLU A 98 -32.83 -0.06 -20.95
C GLU A 98 -33.59 -0.75 -22.10
N SER A 99 -33.18 -1.96 -22.51
CA SER A 99 -33.77 -2.65 -23.67
C SER A 99 -35.11 -3.31 -23.32
N GLU A 100 -36.14 -3.06 -24.15
CA GLU A 100 -37.44 -3.72 -24.01
C GLU A 100 -37.40 -5.19 -24.46
N GLY A 101 -38.19 -6.05 -23.82
CA GLY A 101 -38.40 -7.44 -24.25
C GLY A 101 -37.47 -8.49 -23.61
N MET A 102 -36.72 -8.14 -22.55
CA MET A 102 -35.99 -9.11 -21.74
C MET A 102 -36.95 -9.98 -20.92
N THR A 103 -36.65 -11.27 -20.78
CA THR A 103 -37.34 -12.15 -19.83
C THR A 103 -36.90 -11.85 -18.40
N GLU A 104 -37.71 -12.22 -17.40
CA GLU A 104 -37.39 -12.06 -15.98
C GLU A 104 -36.03 -12.71 -15.62
N GLN A 105 -35.76 -13.90 -16.15
CA GLN A 105 -34.48 -14.59 -15.97
C GLN A 105 -33.30 -13.82 -16.59
N GLN A 106 -33.50 -13.16 -17.73
CA GLN A 106 -32.45 -12.33 -18.35
C GLN A 106 -32.18 -11.05 -17.56
N MET A 107 -33.23 -10.46 -16.98
CA MET A 107 -33.11 -9.30 -16.10
C MET A 107 -32.29 -9.64 -14.85
N GLU A 108 -32.57 -10.79 -14.22
CA GLU A 108 -31.83 -11.28 -13.06
C GLU A 108 -30.34 -11.52 -13.38
N GLN A 109 -30.05 -12.15 -14.53
CA GLN A 109 -28.67 -12.32 -15.01
C GLN A 109 -27.97 -10.98 -15.28
N LEU A 110 -28.68 -9.99 -15.81
CA LEU A 110 -28.13 -8.67 -16.09
C LEU A 110 -27.80 -7.93 -14.80
N ASP A 111 -28.64 -8.02 -13.78
CA ASP A 111 -28.40 -7.47 -12.45
C ASP A 111 -27.16 -8.12 -11.80
N GLU A 112 -26.99 -9.44 -11.92
CA GLU A 112 -25.78 -10.14 -11.44
C GLU A 112 -24.51 -9.67 -12.15
N ILE A 113 -24.58 -9.48 -13.49
CA ILE A 113 -23.48 -8.94 -14.29
C ILE A 113 -23.15 -7.51 -13.85
N TYR A 114 -24.17 -6.65 -13.70
CA TYR A 114 -23.99 -5.27 -13.29
C TYR A 114 -23.34 -5.18 -11.91
N ALA A 115 -23.81 -5.97 -10.94
CA ALA A 115 -23.23 -6.05 -9.60
C ALA A 115 -21.78 -6.54 -9.64
N THR A 116 -21.47 -7.56 -10.45
CA THR A 116 -20.12 -8.11 -10.61
C THR A 116 -19.16 -7.10 -11.23
N LEU A 117 -19.62 -6.39 -12.26
CA LEU A 117 -18.85 -5.36 -12.92
C LEU A 117 -18.61 -4.16 -12.00
N GLY A 118 -19.61 -3.76 -11.20
CA GLY A 118 -19.47 -2.73 -10.18
C GLY A 118 -18.36 -3.08 -9.17
N ARG A 119 -18.30 -4.34 -8.72
CA ARG A 119 -17.21 -4.83 -7.86
C ARG A 119 -15.85 -4.76 -8.55
N ALA A 120 -15.75 -5.16 -9.82
CA ALA A 120 -14.51 -5.09 -10.59
C ALA A 120 -14.02 -3.64 -10.77
N VAL A 121 -14.92 -2.70 -11.06
CA VAL A 121 -14.62 -1.27 -11.13
C VAL A 121 -14.11 -0.73 -9.80
N LYS A 122 -14.77 -1.10 -8.68
CA LYS A 122 -14.34 -0.68 -7.34
C LYS A 122 -12.94 -1.21 -7.02
N LEU A 123 -12.66 -2.48 -7.30
CA LEU A 123 -11.33 -3.08 -7.11
C LEU A 123 -10.26 -2.33 -7.92
N ASN A 124 -10.53 -2.06 -9.20
CA ASN A 124 -9.60 -1.35 -10.06
C ASN A 124 -9.29 0.08 -9.56
N LYS A 125 -10.31 0.79 -9.08
CA LYS A 125 -10.14 2.11 -8.45
C LYS A 125 -9.29 2.03 -7.18
N SER A 126 -9.48 1.01 -6.35
CA SER A 126 -8.67 0.80 -5.14
C SER A 126 -7.20 0.50 -5.47
N LEU A 127 -6.92 -0.30 -6.51
CA LEU A 127 -5.56 -0.56 -6.97
C LEU A 127 -4.88 0.71 -7.48
N LEU A 128 -5.58 1.53 -8.25
CA LEU A 128 -5.08 2.85 -8.67
C LEU A 128 -4.76 3.74 -7.48
N LEU A 129 -5.68 3.84 -6.52
CA LEU A 129 -5.47 4.65 -5.33
C LEU A 129 -4.20 4.20 -4.59
N LEU A 130 -4.04 2.90 -4.36
CA LEU A 130 -2.87 2.34 -3.69
C LEU A 130 -1.58 2.68 -4.45
N SER A 131 -1.57 2.45 -5.76
CA SER A 131 -0.43 2.77 -6.63
C SER A 131 -0.03 4.25 -6.53
N ARG A 132 -1.00 5.18 -6.54
CA ARG A 132 -0.74 6.61 -6.39
C ARG A 132 -0.18 6.98 -5.02
N ILE A 133 -0.67 6.34 -3.95
CA ILE A 133 -0.15 6.51 -2.59
C ILE A 133 1.31 6.04 -2.53
N GLU A 134 1.61 4.85 -3.06
CA GLU A 134 2.96 4.29 -3.07
C GLU A 134 3.93 5.09 -3.96
N ASN A 135 3.42 5.75 -5.01
CA ASN A 135 4.17 6.69 -5.84
C ASN A 135 4.38 8.06 -5.21
N GLY A 136 3.87 8.30 -3.99
CA GLY A 136 4.00 9.59 -3.33
C GLY A 136 3.29 10.72 -4.06
N GLN A 137 2.19 10.43 -4.77
CA GLN A 137 1.41 11.46 -5.47
C GLN A 137 0.50 12.28 -4.54
N TYR A 138 0.44 11.92 -3.25
CA TYR A 138 -0.32 12.63 -2.21
C TYR A 138 0.65 13.23 -1.17
N THR A 139 1.42 14.24 -1.57
CA THR A 139 2.42 14.91 -0.72
C THR A 139 1.87 16.07 0.10
N GLU A 140 0.74 16.63 -0.31
CA GLU A 140 0.10 17.75 0.38
C GLU A 140 -0.53 17.27 1.69
N MET A 141 0.01 17.79 2.80
CA MET A 141 -0.43 17.49 4.15
C MET A 141 -1.00 18.77 4.76
N GLU A 142 -2.26 18.70 5.17
CA GLU A 142 -2.98 19.79 5.82
C GLU A 142 -3.70 19.30 7.09
N ASP A 143 -4.16 20.23 7.90
CA ASP A 143 -4.96 19.91 9.08
C ASP A 143 -6.42 19.75 8.62
N VAL A 144 -6.92 18.51 8.65
CA VAL A 144 -8.23 18.12 8.12
C VAL A 144 -9.18 17.84 9.27
N SER A 145 -10.36 18.48 9.26
CA SER A 145 -11.45 18.21 10.21
C SER A 145 -12.27 17.00 9.74
N VAL A 146 -12.19 15.89 10.48
CA VAL A 146 -12.99 14.68 10.19
C VAL A 146 -14.47 14.93 10.44
N ASP A 147 -14.79 15.81 11.40
CA ASP A 147 -16.16 16.23 11.68
C ASP A 147 -16.81 16.89 10.46
N GLU A 148 -16.08 17.75 9.75
CA GLU A 148 -16.57 18.41 8.53
C GLU A 148 -16.76 17.41 7.39
N ILE A 149 -15.81 16.48 7.19
CA ILE A 149 -15.97 15.41 6.20
C ILE A 149 -17.22 14.56 6.49
N LEU A 150 -17.49 14.24 7.76
CA LEU A 150 -18.71 13.54 8.15
C LEU A 150 -19.96 14.40 7.93
N ASP A 151 -19.91 15.70 8.19
CA ASP A 151 -21.02 16.62 7.88
C ASP A 151 -21.40 16.57 6.40
N GLU A 152 -20.41 16.48 5.51
CA GLU A 152 -20.62 16.42 4.06
C GLU A 152 -21.13 15.06 3.58
N LEU A 153 -20.62 13.95 4.15
CA LEU A 153 -20.94 12.60 3.68
C LEU A 153 -22.25 12.04 4.24
N LEU A 154 -22.65 12.43 5.45
CA LEU A 154 -23.82 11.86 6.13
C LEU A 154 -25.15 12.10 5.39
N PRO A 155 -25.42 13.26 4.76
CA PRO A 155 -26.66 13.48 4.00
C PRO A 155 -26.86 12.45 2.87
N ASP A 156 -25.82 12.22 2.06
CA ASP A 156 -25.87 11.26 0.94
C ASP A 156 -26.10 9.82 1.44
N LEU A 157 -25.57 9.50 2.62
CA LEU A 157 -25.74 8.21 3.26
C LEU A 157 -27.14 8.03 3.87
N MET A 158 -27.75 9.10 4.40
CA MET A 158 -29.10 9.03 4.98
C MET A 158 -30.13 8.58 3.96
N ASP A 159 -30.07 9.09 2.73
CA ASP A 159 -30.97 8.67 1.63
C ASP A 159 -30.86 7.17 1.34
N ILE A 160 -29.64 6.60 1.42
CA ILE A 160 -29.40 5.17 1.21
C ILE A 160 -29.89 4.33 2.39
N TYR A 161 -29.75 4.84 3.61
CA TYR A 161 -30.06 4.11 4.85
C TYR A 161 -31.54 4.16 5.25
N GLU A 162 -32.31 5.17 4.82
CA GLU A 162 -33.77 5.20 4.99
C GLU A 162 -34.43 3.97 4.37
N HIS A 163 -33.96 3.54 3.20
CA HIS A 163 -34.44 2.32 2.54
C HIS A 163 -34.05 1.02 3.24
N LYS A 164 -33.06 1.06 4.14
CA LYS A 164 -32.51 -0.13 4.83
C LYS A 164 -32.94 -0.26 6.30
N GLN A 165 -33.84 0.58 6.79
CA GLN A 165 -34.27 0.62 8.20
C GLN A 165 -33.10 0.75 9.20
N VAL A 166 -32.01 1.41 8.82
CA VAL A 166 -30.84 1.61 9.69
C VAL A 166 -30.98 2.97 10.39
N ARG A 167 -30.91 2.97 11.73
CA ARG A 167 -30.91 4.21 12.52
C ARG A 167 -29.49 4.74 12.68
N LEU A 168 -29.19 5.83 11.99
CA LEU A 168 -27.92 6.55 12.11
C LEU A 168 -27.92 7.44 13.36
N ILE A 169 -26.88 7.34 14.19
CA ILE A 169 -26.70 8.18 15.37
C ILE A 169 -25.31 8.79 15.29
N ARG A 170 -25.27 10.12 15.15
CA ARG A 170 -24.01 10.87 15.23
C ARG A 170 -23.77 11.35 16.65
N LYS A 171 -22.61 11.04 17.21
CA LYS A 171 -22.11 11.61 18.46
C LYS A 171 -20.86 12.43 18.14
N ARG A 172 -20.86 13.69 18.55
CA ARG A 172 -19.76 14.63 18.39
C ARG A 172 -19.25 15.03 19.78
N GLU A 173 -17.93 15.03 19.95
CA GLU A 173 -17.26 15.56 21.15
C GLU A 173 -17.15 17.09 21.06
N GLU A 174 -16.92 17.79 22.19
CA GLU A 174 -16.84 19.26 22.19
C GLU A 174 -15.65 19.81 21.39
N GLN A 175 -14.58 19.01 21.24
CA GLN A 175 -13.40 19.38 20.46
C GLN A 175 -13.46 18.76 19.05
N PRO A 176 -13.13 19.53 18.00
CA PRO A 176 -13.11 19.01 16.63
C PRO A 176 -12.01 17.96 16.46
N PHE A 177 -12.34 16.86 15.81
CA PHE A 177 -11.37 15.80 15.53
C PHE A 177 -10.55 16.14 14.28
N ILE A 178 -9.35 16.70 14.51
CA ILE A 178 -8.44 17.16 13.46
C ILE A 178 -7.28 16.18 13.30
N ILE A 179 -6.98 15.80 12.06
CA ILE A 179 -5.84 14.96 11.68
C ILE A 179 -4.97 15.67 10.64
N ARG A 180 -3.65 15.49 10.71
CA ARG A 180 -2.74 16.03 9.70
C ARG A 180 -2.49 15.01 8.60
N CYS A 181 -3.13 15.18 7.46
CA CYS A 181 -3.03 14.26 6.32
C CYS A 181 -3.43 14.96 5.01
N ASN A 182 -3.40 14.21 3.91
CA ASN A 182 -3.96 14.68 2.65
C ASN A 182 -5.50 14.64 2.70
N HIS A 183 -6.15 15.74 2.33
CA HIS A 183 -7.61 15.90 2.35
C HIS A 183 -8.36 14.76 1.63
N SER A 184 -7.96 14.47 0.39
CA SER A 184 -8.63 13.46 -0.44
C SER A 184 -8.50 12.06 0.17
N LEU A 185 -7.35 11.74 0.75
CA LEU A 185 -7.16 10.47 1.45
C LEU A 185 -8.01 10.38 2.72
N ALA A 186 -8.18 11.48 3.45
CA ALA A 186 -9.06 11.55 4.61
C ALA A 186 -10.52 11.28 4.19
N GLN A 187 -10.99 11.91 3.12
CA GLN A 187 -12.33 11.71 2.59
C GLN A 187 -12.58 10.26 2.16
N ILE A 188 -11.62 9.64 1.46
CA ILE A 188 -11.69 8.23 1.07
C ILE A 188 -11.68 7.32 2.30
N LEU A 189 -10.85 7.60 3.31
CA LEU A 189 -10.80 6.83 4.54
C LEU A 189 -12.15 6.85 5.26
N VAL A 190 -12.71 8.05 5.50
CA VAL A 190 -14.00 8.20 6.16
C VAL A 190 -15.11 7.51 5.37
N SER A 191 -15.16 7.71 4.05
CA SER A 191 -16.16 7.05 3.19
C SER A 191 -16.07 5.52 3.19
N ASN A 192 -14.91 4.93 3.47
CA ASN A 192 -14.77 3.46 3.56
C ASN A 192 -15.17 2.90 4.93
N LEU A 193 -15.22 3.73 5.98
CA LEU A 193 -15.48 3.32 7.35
C LEU A 193 -16.95 3.43 7.76
N VAL A 194 -17.71 4.32 7.10
CA VAL A 194 -19.15 4.57 7.32
C VAL A 194 -19.99 3.83 6.28
#